data_AF-A0A923QDV4-F1
#
_entry.id   AF-A0A923QDV4-F1
#
_cell.length_a   1.000
_cell.length_b   1.000
_cell.length_c   1.000
_cell.angle_alpha   90.00
_cell.angle_beta   90.00
_cell.angle_gamma   90.00
#
_symmetry.space_group_name_H-M   'P 1'
#
loop_
_entity.id
_entity.type
_entity.pdbx_description
1 polymer ?
#
loop_
_entity_poly.entity_id
_entity_poly.type
_entity_poly.pdbx_seq_one_letter_code
_entity_poly.pdbx_strand_id
1 'polypeptide(L)'
;MSTLLSQANDVELALSAGPEHLRTEATVYVFGDGGYVRVKAGSNGFSRLVNRDGFQAGDRTLRPTGWDAEDSATSLPVMRRVGELLAKRKSADDVKRDIVAGFNEGR
;
A
#
# COMPACT_ATOMS: atom_id res chain seq x y z
N MET A 1 16.93 -3.39 -8.49
CA MET A 1 16.20 -4.56 -7.93
C MET A 1 15.09 -4.05 -7.01
N SER A 2 13.83 -4.40 -7.27
CA SER A 2 12.74 -4.21 -6.30
C SER A 2 12.92 -5.26 -5.21
N THR A 3 13.00 -4.86 -3.93
CA THR A 3 13.07 -5.86 -2.84
C THR A 3 11.64 -6.34 -2.59
N LEU A 4 11.26 -7.42 -3.26
CA LEU A 4 10.06 -8.16 -2.89
C LEU A 4 10.38 -8.99 -1.65
N LEU A 5 9.62 -8.79 -0.60
CA LEU A 5 9.63 -9.69 0.56
C LEU A 5 8.88 -10.98 0.18
N SER A 6 9.09 -12.04 0.95
CA SER A 6 8.13 -13.15 0.93
C SER A 6 6.76 -12.61 1.36
N GLN A 7 5.68 -13.18 0.82
CA GLN A 7 4.33 -12.76 1.20
C GLN A 7 4.11 -12.84 2.72
N ALA A 8 4.63 -13.88 3.37
CA ALA A 8 4.51 -14.05 4.83
C ALA A 8 5.18 -12.90 5.59
N ASN A 9 6.41 -12.53 5.21
CA ASN A 9 7.13 -11.43 5.86
C ASN A 9 6.44 -10.07 5.58
N ASP A 10 5.88 -9.89 4.39
CA ASP A 10 5.14 -8.66 4.03
C ASP A 10 3.84 -8.55 4.85
N VAL A 11 3.11 -9.67 5.04
CA VAL A 11 1.92 -9.71 5.91
C VAL A 11 2.27 -9.41 7.37
N GLU A 12 3.29 -10.07 7.91
CA GLU A 12 3.73 -9.85 9.29
C GLU A 12 4.14 -8.39 9.51
N LEU A 13 4.95 -7.85 8.61
CA LEU A 13 5.40 -6.47 8.66
C LEU A 13 4.22 -5.49 8.53
N ALA A 14 3.27 -5.72 7.62
CA ALA A 14 2.07 -4.90 7.49
C ALA A 14 1.22 -4.90 8.78
N LEU A 15 1.02 -6.07 9.40
CA LEU A 15 0.23 -6.20 10.63
C LEU A 15 0.89 -5.49 11.81
N SER A 16 2.22 -5.37 11.84
CA SER A 16 2.94 -4.63 12.89
C SER A 16 2.53 -3.16 13.00
N ALA A 17 1.96 -2.58 11.93
CA ALA A 17 1.55 -1.17 11.87
C ALA A 17 0.34 -0.78 12.73
N GLY A 18 -0.26 -1.71 13.49
CA GLY A 18 -1.39 -1.41 14.37
C GLY A 18 -1.34 -2.14 15.71
N PRO A 19 -2.18 -1.71 16.68
CA PRO A 19 -2.39 -2.41 17.96
C PRO A 19 -2.83 -3.86 17.75
N GLU A 20 -2.38 -4.77 18.62
CA GLU A 20 -2.62 -6.22 18.49
C GLU A 20 -4.10 -6.59 18.31
N HIS A 21 -4.99 -6.00 19.11
CA HIS A 21 -6.43 -6.27 19.05
C HIS A 21 -7.10 -5.88 17.72
N LEU A 22 -6.46 -5.06 16.89
CA LEU A 22 -6.97 -4.68 15.55
C LEU A 22 -6.37 -5.52 14.43
N ARG A 23 -5.30 -6.29 14.67
CA ARG A 23 -4.57 -7.03 13.61
C ARG A 23 -5.36 -8.21 13.06
N THR A 24 -6.06 -8.94 13.94
CA THR A 24 -6.76 -10.19 13.59
C THR A 24 -7.86 -9.94 12.56
N GLU A 25 -8.60 -8.85 12.70
CA GLU A 25 -9.74 -8.52 11.84
C GLU A 25 -9.41 -7.50 10.74
N ALA A 26 -8.15 -7.09 10.59
CA ALA A 26 -7.75 -6.14 9.55
C ALA A 26 -7.60 -6.79 8.17
N THR A 27 -7.95 -6.02 7.13
CA THR A 27 -7.64 -6.35 5.74
C THR A 27 -6.15 -6.12 5.48
N VAL A 28 -5.49 -7.02 4.76
CA VAL A 28 -4.05 -6.91 4.47
C VAL A 28 -3.78 -6.93 2.97
N TYR A 29 -2.99 -5.95 2.53
CA TYR A 29 -2.46 -5.88 1.18
C TYR A 29 -0.93 -6.05 1.20
N VAL A 30 -0.40 -6.79 0.23
CA VAL A 30 1.04 -6.99 0.03
C VAL A 30 1.44 -6.54 -1.36
N PHE A 31 2.71 -6.17 -1.54
CA PHE A 31 3.18 -5.72 -2.84
C PHE A 31 3.65 -6.90 -3.68
N GLY A 32 2.98 -7.14 -4.80
CA GLY A 32 3.34 -8.13 -5.81
C GLY A 32 3.75 -7.49 -7.13
N ASP A 33 3.85 -8.32 -8.17
CA ASP A 33 4.34 -7.90 -9.50
C ASP A 33 3.46 -6.86 -10.20
N GLY A 34 2.19 -6.76 -9.83
CA GLY A 34 1.22 -5.80 -10.37
C GLY A 34 0.92 -4.62 -9.44
N GLY A 35 1.57 -4.53 -8.28
CA GLY A 35 1.26 -3.58 -7.22
C GLY A 35 0.62 -4.27 -6.01
N TYR A 36 -0.18 -3.53 -5.24
CA TYR A 36 -0.76 -4.06 -3.99
C TYR A 36 -1.93 -5.02 -4.24
N VAL A 37 -1.79 -6.24 -3.74
CA VAL A 37 -2.79 -7.31 -3.82
C VAL A 37 -3.33 -7.61 -2.42
N ARG A 38 -4.66 -7.72 -2.30
CA ARG A 38 -5.30 -8.14 -1.06
C ARG A 38 -5.06 -9.63 -0.84
N VAL A 39 -4.40 -10.00 0.25
CA VAL A 39 -4.11 -11.40 0.62
C VAL A 39 -4.88 -11.87 1.84
N LYS A 40 -5.48 -10.94 2.58
CA LYS A 40 -6.39 -11.23 3.69
C LYS A 40 -7.54 -10.23 3.66
N ALA A 41 -8.77 -10.73 3.67
CA ALA A 41 -9.96 -9.91 3.89
C ALA A 41 -10.20 -9.77 5.40
N GLY A 42 -10.45 -8.56 5.86
CA GLY A 42 -10.81 -8.25 7.25
C GLY A 42 -12.28 -7.85 7.39
N SER A 43 -12.71 -7.67 8.64
CA SER A 43 -14.08 -7.32 9.02
C SER A 43 -14.20 -6.02 9.82
N ASN A 44 -13.09 -5.48 10.35
CA ASN A 44 -13.12 -4.31 11.25
C ASN A 44 -12.94 -2.95 10.53
N GLY A 45 -12.91 -2.93 9.20
CA GLY A 45 -12.69 -1.73 8.39
C GLY A 45 -11.24 -1.23 8.33
N PHE A 46 -10.34 -1.74 9.18
CA PHE A 46 -8.93 -1.37 9.15
C PHE A 46 -8.20 -2.09 8.01
N SER A 47 -7.27 -1.37 7.38
CA SER A 47 -6.38 -1.92 6.37
C SER A 47 -4.92 -1.80 6.78
N ARG A 48 -4.09 -2.74 6.32
CA ARG A 48 -2.65 -2.81 6.58
C ARG A 48 -1.90 -3.10 5.28
N LEU A 49 -0.82 -2.37 5.05
CA LEU A 49 0.16 -2.66 3.99
C LEU A 49 1.52 -2.04 4.33
N VAL A 50 2.56 -2.45 3.60
CA VAL A 50 3.90 -1.87 3.72
C VAL A 50 4.13 -0.89 2.57
N ASN A 51 4.15 0.41 2.90
CA ASN A 51 4.37 1.48 1.95
C ASN A 51 5.79 1.45 1.37
N ARG A 52 5.85 1.73 0.06
CA ARG A 52 7.05 1.72 -0.80
C ARG A 52 7.12 2.95 -1.71
N ASP A 53 6.37 3.98 -1.37
CA ASP A 53 6.21 5.25 -2.10
C ASP A 53 7.46 6.13 -2.16
N GLY A 54 8.51 5.79 -1.41
CA GLY A 54 9.84 6.42 -1.52
C GLY A 54 10.73 5.84 -2.62
N PHE A 55 10.35 4.68 -3.20
CA PHE A 55 11.25 3.91 -4.07
C PHE A 55 11.61 4.66 -5.36
N GLN A 56 10.71 5.48 -5.90
CA GLN A 56 10.97 6.29 -7.09
C GLN A 56 12.00 7.40 -6.82
N ALA A 57 12.15 7.82 -5.56
CA ALA A 57 13.14 8.81 -5.13
C ALA A 57 14.45 8.16 -4.63
N GLY A 58 14.60 6.84 -4.77
CA GLY A 58 15.76 6.09 -4.29
C GLY A 58 15.69 5.69 -2.82
N ASP A 59 14.66 6.08 -2.08
CA ASP A 59 14.44 5.64 -0.70
C ASP A 59 13.89 4.21 -0.70
N ARG A 60 14.64 3.28 -0.09
CA ARG A 60 14.28 1.86 0.01
C ARG A 60 13.65 1.48 1.34
N THR A 61 13.32 2.46 2.18
CA THR A 61 12.70 2.24 3.48
C THR A 61 11.32 1.63 3.29
N LEU A 62 11.09 0.50 3.98
CA LEU A 62 9.77 -0.12 4.07
C LEU A 62 9.02 0.52 5.23
N ARG A 63 7.80 1.01 4.96
CA ARG A 63 6.98 1.71 5.96
C ARG A 63 5.71 0.91 6.25
N PRO A 64 5.66 0.11 7.33
CA PRO A 64 4.40 -0.46 7.80
C PRO A 64 3.39 0.66 8.02
N THR A 65 2.21 0.57 7.43
CA THR A 65 1.19 1.61 7.57
C THR A 65 -0.17 0.96 7.80
N GLY A 66 -0.90 1.52 8.76
CA GLY A 66 -2.28 1.15 9.06
C GLY A 66 -3.20 2.30 8.71
N TRP A 67 -4.34 1.97 8.12
CA TRP A 67 -5.45 2.88 7.89
C TRP A 67 -6.64 2.40 8.70
N ASP A 68 -7.41 3.34 9.23
CA ASP A 68 -8.72 3.07 9.78
C ASP A 68 -9.77 2.90 8.67
N ALA A 69 -11.04 2.82 9.05
CA ALA A 69 -12.13 2.63 8.10
C ALA A 69 -12.32 3.82 7.14
N GLU A 70 -12.13 5.06 7.62
CA GLU A 70 -12.28 6.25 6.80
C GLU A 70 -11.15 6.32 5.77
N ASP A 71 -9.92 6.22 6.23
CA ASP A 71 -8.76 6.26 5.35
C ASP A 71 -8.66 5.05 4.41
N SER A 72 -9.14 3.89 4.84
CA SER A 72 -9.23 2.71 3.97
C SER A 72 -10.20 2.94 2.80
N ALA A 73 -11.20 3.80 2.97
CA ALA A 73 -12.15 4.16 1.93
C ALA A 73 -11.63 5.29 1.03
N THR A 74 -10.88 6.25 1.57
CA THR A 74 -10.51 7.50 0.87
C THR A 74 -9.06 7.54 0.39
N SER A 75 -8.12 7.12 1.24
CA SER A 75 -6.67 7.26 1.02
C SER A 75 -6.04 6.00 0.42
N LEU A 76 -6.50 4.82 0.85
CA LEU A 76 -5.97 3.55 0.38
C LEU A 76 -6.10 3.32 -1.14
N PRO A 77 -7.19 3.74 -1.84
CA PRO A 77 -7.25 3.65 -3.30
C PRO A 77 -6.07 4.35 -4.00
N VAL A 78 -5.67 5.53 -3.50
CA VAL A 78 -4.52 6.28 -4.01
C VAL A 78 -3.23 5.48 -3.81
N MET A 79 -3.01 4.93 -2.62
CA MET A 79 -1.81 4.13 -2.34
C MET A 79 -1.75 2.83 -3.16
N ARG A 80 -2.90 2.22 -3.42
CA ARG A 80 -3.01 1.08 -4.35
C ARG A 80 -2.59 1.49 -5.76
N ARG A 81 -3.06 2.64 -6.24
CA ARG A 81 -2.66 3.18 -7.55
C ARG A 81 -1.16 3.50 -7.61
N VAL A 82 -0.60 4.13 -6.58
CA VAL A 82 0.86 4.35 -6.47
C VAL A 82 1.61 3.01 -6.57
N GLY A 83 1.11 1.97 -5.89
CA GLY A 83 1.68 0.62 -5.97
C GLY A 83 1.67 0.03 -7.38
N GLU A 84 0.59 0.20 -8.15
CA GLU A 84 0.52 -0.24 -9.55
C GLU A 84 1.55 0.49 -10.44
N LEU A 85 1.73 1.79 -10.23
CA LEU A 85 2.67 2.61 -10.99
C LEU A 85 4.13 2.27 -10.65
N LEU A 86 4.38 1.97 -9.36
CA LEU A 86 5.65 1.44 -8.87
C LEU A 86 6.01 0.11 -9.54
N ALA A 87 5.06 -0.82 -9.59
CA ALA A 87 5.23 -2.11 -10.25
C ALA A 87 5.57 -1.96 -11.74
N LYS A 88 4.99 -0.93 -12.38
CA LYS A 88 5.29 -0.52 -13.77
C LYS A 88 6.58 0.29 -13.92
N ARG A 89 7.36 0.48 -12.85
CA ARG A 89 8.62 1.26 -12.81
C ARG A 89 8.47 2.70 -13.31
N LYS A 90 7.33 3.32 -13.04
CA LYS A 90 7.12 4.74 -13.35
C LYS A 90 8.02 5.62 -12.49
N SER A 91 8.45 6.75 -13.05
CA SER A 91 9.23 7.75 -12.34
C SER A 91 8.37 8.45 -11.27
N ALA A 92 9.01 9.16 -10.34
CA ALA A 92 8.30 9.95 -9.34
C ALA A 92 7.37 11.00 -9.98
N ASP A 93 7.84 11.64 -11.06
CA ASP A 93 7.06 12.65 -11.80
C ASP A 93 5.86 12.03 -12.53
N ASP A 94 6.03 10.85 -13.12
CA ASP A 94 4.92 10.14 -13.76
C ASP A 94 3.87 9.71 -12.74
N VAL A 95 4.30 9.23 -11.57
CA VAL A 95 3.40 8.88 -10.47
C VAL A 95 2.64 10.10 -10.00
N LYS A 96 3.33 11.21 -9.72
CA LYS A 96 2.70 12.46 -9.30
C LYS A 96 1.68 12.95 -10.33
N ARG A 97 2.02 12.91 -11.62
CA ARG A 97 1.12 13.33 -12.70
C ARG A 97 -0.13 12.47 -12.77
N ASP A 98 0.01 11.14 -12.68
CA ASP A 98 -1.12 10.20 -12.70
C ASP A 98 -2.07 10.43 -11.51
N ILE A 99 -1.52 10.58 -10.30
CA ILE A 99 -2.32 10.83 -9.10
C ILE A 99 -3.04 12.19 -9.16
N VAL A 100 -2.36 13.26 -9.59
CA VAL A 100 -3.00 14.58 -9.76
C VAL A 100 -4.11 14.53 -10.80
N ALA A 101 -3.91 13.83 -11.91
CA ALA A 101 -4.96 13.62 -12.91
C ALA A 101 -6.15 12.83 -12.32
N GLY A 102 -5.89 11.80 -11.52
CA GLY A 102 -6.92 11.05 -10.79
C GLY A 102 -7.81 11.95 -9.93
N PHE A 103 -7.20 12.81 -9.11
CA PHE A 103 -7.95 13.77 -8.30
C PHE A 103 -8.81 14.74 -9.13
N ASN A 104 -8.27 15.26 -10.23
CA ASN A 104 -9.02 16.15 -11.13
C ASN A 104 -10.20 15.45 -11.83
N GLU A 105 -10.12 14.13 -11.98
CA GLU A 105 -11.13 13.29 -12.65
C GLU A 105 -12.05 12.56 -11.66
N GLY A 106 -11.88 12.76 -10.35
CA GLY A 106 -12.68 12.12 -9.30
C GLY A 106 -12.42 10.61 -9.15
N ARG A 107 -11.20 10.16 -9.39
CA ARG A 107 -10.76 8.76 -9.24
C ARG A 107 -9.74 8.57 -8.13
#